data_AF-A0AA91KR08-F1
#
_entry.id   AF-A0AA91KR08-F1
#
_cell.length_a   1.000
_cell.length_b   1.000
_cell.length_c   1.000
_cell.angle_alpha   90.00
_cell.angle_beta   90.00
_cell.angle_gamma   90.00
#
_symmetry.space_group_name_H-M   'P 1'
#
loop_
_entity.id
_entity.type
_entity.pdbx_description
1 polymer ?
#
loop_
_entity_poly.entity_id
_entity_poly.type
_entity_poly.pdbx_seq_one_letter_code
_entity_poly.pdbx_strand_id
1 'polypeptide(L)'
;MGQAELSPSVLNEIDANGGRTGFRGYVLQIFDALDAPPSGVLEIAFNRKQHRACGIYESEASGPAARRDRVVLMTDPVWFAASTPQEAANVLFQTLVDRAPDL
;
A
#
# COMPACT_ATOMS: atom_id res chain seq x y z
N MET A 1 -0.73 3.52 20.15
CA MET A 1 -0.37 3.21 18.76
C MET A 1 -1.24 4.10 17.88
N GLY A 2 -0.63 5.08 17.21
CA GLY A 2 -1.35 6.00 16.34
C GLY A 2 -1.91 5.22 15.16
N GLN A 3 -3.21 5.37 14.90
CA GLN A 3 -3.81 4.91 13.67
C GLN A 3 -3.14 5.72 12.56
N ALA A 4 -2.18 5.13 11.84
CA ALA A 4 -1.57 5.78 10.69
C ALA A 4 -2.71 6.11 9.71
N GLU A 5 -2.84 7.40 9.39
CA GLU A 5 -3.84 7.86 8.45
C GLU A 5 -3.42 7.34 7.07
N LEU A 6 -4.28 6.52 6.46
CA LEU A 6 -4.05 6.03 5.11
C LEU A 6 -3.98 7.23 4.15
N SER A 7 -3.21 7.09 3.09
CA SER A 7 -3.11 8.05 2.01
C SER A 7 -4.49 8.42 1.45
N PRO A 8 -4.66 9.68 0.99
CA PRO A 8 -5.93 10.15 0.44
C PRO A 8 -6.46 9.30 -0.72
N SER A 9 -5.59 8.70 -1.52
CA SER A 9 -5.95 7.82 -2.63
C SER A 9 -6.68 6.55 -2.16
N VAL A 10 -6.18 5.87 -1.13
CA VAL A 10 -6.86 4.70 -0.54
C VAL A 10 -8.18 5.14 0.08
N LEU A 11 -8.19 6.29 0.78
CA LEU A 11 -9.41 6.83 1.40
C LEU A 11 -10.49 7.19 0.38
N ASN A 12 -10.11 7.82 -0.72
CA ASN A 12 -11.04 8.17 -1.81
C ASN A 12 -11.59 6.92 -2.49
N GLU A 13 -10.75 5.90 -2.67
CA GLU A 13 -11.15 4.64 -3.30
C GLU A 13 -12.15 3.87 -2.44
N ILE A 14 -11.94 3.78 -1.12
CA ILE A 14 -12.91 3.13 -0.21
C ILE A 14 -14.22 3.94 -0.13
N ASP A 15 -14.17 5.27 -0.21
CA ASP A 15 -15.36 6.12 -0.24
C ASP A 15 -16.19 5.88 -1.50
N ALA A 16 -15.53 5.82 -2.66
CA ALA A 16 -16.17 5.51 -3.93
C ALA A 16 -16.77 4.09 -3.97
N ASN A 17 -16.25 3.16 -3.15
CA ASN A 17 -16.65 1.74 -3.17
C ASN A 17 -17.54 1.32 -1.98
N GLY A 18 -18.43 2.22 -1.53
CA GLY A 18 -19.45 1.92 -0.52
C GLY A 18 -19.11 2.39 0.90
N GLY A 19 -18.05 3.18 1.05
CA GLY A 19 -17.73 3.92 2.27
C GLY A 19 -16.75 3.22 3.21
N ARG A 20 -16.23 4.01 4.16
CA ARG A 20 -15.16 3.58 5.09
C ARG A 20 -15.60 2.60 6.18
N THR A 21 -16.90 2.35 6.33
CA THR A 21 -17.45 1.57 7.45
C THR A 21 -16.91 0.14 7.45
N GLY A 22 -16.22 -0.23 8.53
CA GLY A 22 -15.66 -1.57 8.72
C GLY A 22 -14.26 -1.78 8.15
N PHE A 23 -13.69 -0.79 7.45
CA PHE A 23 -12.29 -0.80 7.04
C PHE A 23 -11.38 -0.39 8.19
N ARG A 24 -10.22 -1.05 8.29
CA ARG A 24 -9.10 -0.68 9.16
C ARG A 24 -7.84 -0.50 8.32
N GLY A 25 -7.09 0.55 8.61
CA GLY A 25 -5.82 0.85 7.96
C GLY A 25 -4.67 0.07 8.57
N TYR A 26 -3.78 -0.42 7.70
CA TYR A 26 -2.53 -1.08 8.03
C TYR A 26 -1.43 -0.51 7.16
N VAL A 27 -0.25 -0.30 7.75
CA VAL A 27 0.93 0.22 7.07
C VAL A 27 2.07 -0.76 7.31
N LEU A 28 2.71 -1.23 6.25
CA LEU A 28 3.91 -2.05 6.32
C LEU A 28 5.06 -1.29 5.68
N GLN A 29 6.15 -1.15 6.42
CA GLN A 29 7.36 -0.49 5.96
C GLN A 29 8.36 -1.56 5.49
N ILE A 30 8.91 -1.37 4.29
CA ILE A 30 9.93 -2.23 3.70
C ILE A 30 11.28 -1.55 3.90
N PHE A 31 12.26 -2.29 4.42
CA PHE A 31 13.59 -1.79 4.73
C PHE A 31 14.64 -2.64 3.99
N ASP A 32 15.50 -1.99 3.22
CA ASP A 32 16.62 -2.67 2.56
C ASP A 32 17.80 -2.92 3.52
N ALA A 33 17.90 -2.12 4.59
CA ALA A 33 18.86 -2.28 5.67
C ALA A 33 18.24 -1.86 7.01
N LEU A 34 18.70 -2.47 8.11
CA LEU A 34 18.14 -2.27 9.46
C LEU A 34 18.23 -0.82 9.96
N ASP A 35 19.28 -0.10 9.57
CA ASP A 35 19.54 1.28 9.99
C ASP A 35 19.17 2.33 8.91
N ALA A 36 18.50 1.90 7.83
CA ALA A 36 18.07 2.78 6.75
C ALA A 36 16.62 3.25 6.94
N PRO A 37 16.22 4.40 6.35
CA PRO A 37 14.81 4.71 6.18
C PRO A 37 14.13 3.62 5.30
N PRO A 38 12.80 3.46 5.41
CA PRO A 38 12.09 2.49 4.59
C PRO A 38 12.24 2.82 3.10
N SER A 39 12.54 1.82 2.28
CA SER A 39 12.65 1.92 0.82
C SER A 39 11.28 1.94 0.15
N GLY A 40 10.26 1.42 0.83
CA GLY A 40 8.88 1.53 0.40
C GLY A 40 7.88 1.25 1.51
N VAL A 41 6.61 1.52 1.22
CA VAL A 41 5.50 1.40 2.14
C VAL A 41 4.32 0.74 1.42
N LEU A 42 3.74 -0.28 2.05
CA LEU A 42 2.44 -0.82 1.66
C LEU A 42 1.39 -0.24 2.58
N GLU A 43 0.37 0.38 2.01
CA GLU A 43 -0.81 0.83 2.75
C GLU A 43 -2.02 0.00 2.37
N ILE A 44 -2.76 -0.46 3.38
CA ILE A 44 -3.85 -1.43 3.19
C ILE A 44 -5.05 -0.99 4.03
N ALA A 45 -6.17 -0.76 3.38
CA ALA A 45 -7.49 -0.72 4.00
C ALA A 45 -8.11 -2.12 3.94
N PHE A 46 -8.32 -2.77 5.08
CA PHE A 46 -8.91 -4.11 5.17
C PHE A 46 -10.26 -4.12 5.88
N ASN A 47 -11.27 -4.73 5.25
CA ASN A 47 -12.58 -4.96 5.84
C ASN A 47 -12.80 -6.46 6.14
N ARG A 48 -12.68 -6.81 7.42
CA ARG A 48 -12.82 -8.20 7.89
C ARG A 48 -14.20 -8.80 7.61
N LYS A 49 -15.27 -8.02 7.69
CA LYS A 49 -16.64 -8.54 7.48
C LYS A 49 -16.91 -8.87 6.01
N GLN A 50 -16.29 -8.12 5.11
CA GLN A 50 -16.49 -8.25 3.67
C GLN A 50 -15.41 -9.09 2.98
N HIS A 51 -14.41 -9.59 3.73
CA HIS A 51 -13.29 -10.38 3.21
C HIS A 51 -12.58 -9.71 2.02
N ARG A 52 -12.41 -8.38 2.09
CA ARG A 52 -11.80 -7.59 1.03
C ARG A 52 -10.84 -6.56 1.59
N ALA A 53 -9.85 -6.20 0.77
CA ALA A 53 -8.91 -5.14 1.04
C ALA A 53 -8.69 -4.28 -0.21
N CYS A 54 -8.32 -3.02 0.04
CA CYS A 54 -7.77 -2.12 -0.94
C CYS A 54 -6.38 -1.72 -0.48
N GLY A 55 -5.40 -1.68 -1.38
CA GLY A 55 -4.07 -1.24 -1.00
C GLY A 55 -3.24 -0.71 -2.15
N ILE A 56 -2.15 -0.05 -1.77
CA ILE A 56 -1.21 0.62 -2.64
C ILE A 56 0.22 0.30 -2.20
N TYR A 57 1.16 0.55 -3.09
CA TYR A 57 2.58 0.64 -2.77
C TYR A 57 3.09 2.04 -3.07
N GLU A 58 3.91 2.55 -2.15
CA GLU A 58 4.62 3.81 -2.25
C GLU A 58 6.13 3.56 -2.11
N SER A 59 6.94 4.22 -2.93
CA SER A 59 8.40 4.18 -2.84
C SER A 59 9.03 5.50 -3.28
N GLU A 60 10.20 5.83 -2.72
CA GLU A 60 10.98 6.95 -3.24
C GLU A 60 11.66 6.53 -4.56
N ALA A 61 11.48 7.34 -5.60
CA ALA A 61 12.10 7.08 -6.89
C ALA A 61 13.63 7.12 -6.76
N SER A 62 14.28 6.01 -7.08
CA SER A 62 15.74 5.91 -7.08
C SER A 62 16.26 6.15 -8.50
N GLY A 63 16.95 7.27 -8.74
CA GLY A 63 17.56 7.54 -10.06
C GLY A 63 18.24 8.90 -10.20
N PRO A 64 19.07 9.11 -11.24
CA PRO A 64 19.80 10.37 -11.45
C PRO A 64 18.89 11.60 -11.62
N ALA A 65 17.62 11.40 -12.01
CA ALA A 65 16.60 12.45 -12.07
C ALA A 65 15.98 12.82 -10.71
N ALA A 66 16.04 11.92 -9.71
CA ALA A 66 15.49 12.13 -8.36
C ALA A 66 16.40 13.00 -7.46
N ARG A 67 17.55 13.45 -7.97
CA ARG A 67 18.54 14.23 -7.21
C ARG A 67 18.12 15.69 -6.96
N ARG A 68 17.02 16.15 -7.55
CA ARG A 68 16.54 17.55 -7.44
C ARG A 68 15.21 17.71 -6.71
N ASP A 69 14.32 16.73 -6.81
CA ASP A 69 13.06 16.68 -6.07
C ASP A 69 12.80 15.23 -5.62
N ARG A 70 12.31 15.08 -4.39
CA ARG A 70 11.98 13.77 -3.80
C ARG A 70 10.73 13.24 -4.50
N VAL A 71 10.91 12.54 -5.62
CA VAL A 71 9.79 11.96 -6.39
C VAL A 71 9.34 10.70 -5.68
N VAL A 72 8.07 10.67 -5.29
CA VAL A 72 7.41 9.49 -4.74
C VAL A 72 6.68 8.78 -5.88
N LEU A 73 7.00 7.51 -6.10
CA LEU A 73 6.26 6.62 -6.99
C LEU A 73 5.21 5.88 -6.20
N MET A 74 4.01 5.85 -6.74
CA MET A 74 2.85 5.24 -6.10
C MET A 74 2.05 4.44 -7.12
N THR A 75 1.61 3.24 -6.75
CA THR A 75 0.73 2.44 -7.60
C THR A 75 -0.72 2.89 -7.50
N ASP A 76 -1.52 2.62 -8.53
CA ASP A 76 -2.96 2.73 -8.43
C ASP A 76 -3.51 1.82 -7.32
N PRO A 77 -4.61 2.21 -6.64
CA PRO A 77 -5.28 1.36 -5.67
C PRO A 77 -5.69 0.01 -6.26
N VAL A 78 -5.38 -1.06 -5.55
CA VAL A 78 -5.71 -2.43 -5.96
C VAL A 78 -6.72 -3.02 -4.99
N TRP A 79 -7.84 -3.50 -5.53
CA TRP A 79 -8.83 -4.27 -4.77
C TRP A 79 -8.57 -5.76 -4.88
N PHE A 80 -8.63 -6.46 -3.75
CA PHE A 80 -8.42 -7.90 -3.69
C PHE A 80 -9.16 -8.53 -2.51
N ALA A 81 -9.37 -9.85 -2.60
CA ALA A 81 -9.92 -10.64 -1.51
C ALA A 81 -8.83 -10.94 -0.47
N ALA A 82 -9.19 -10.89 0.80
CA ALA A 82 -8.33 -11.28 1.90
C ALA A 82 -9.19 -11.59 3.13
N SER A 83 -8.77 -12.53 3.97
CA SER A 83 -9.45 -12.87 5.23
C SER A 83 -8.71 -12.35 6.46
N THR A 84 -7.44 -11.97 6.32
CA THR A 84 -6.63 -11.40 7.40
C THR A 84 -5.76 -10.22 6.91
N PRO A 85 -5.30 -9.32 7.80
CA PRO A 85 -4.36 -8.26 7.41
C PRO A 85 -3.03 -8.80 6.85
N GLN A 86 -2.53 -9.92 7.39
CA GLN A 86 -1.30 -10.54 6.92
C GLN A 86 -1.48 -11.13 5.51
N GLU A 87 -2.59 -11.82 5.27
CA GLU A 87 -2.95 -12.30 3.93
C GLU A 87 -3.11 -11.14 2.96
N ALA A 88 -3.74 -10.04 3.39
CA ALA A 88 -3.89 -8.85 2.56
C ALA A 88 -2.52 -8.27 2.14
N ALA A 89 -1.56 -8.23 3.05
CA ALA A 89 -0.19 -7.81 2.73
C ALA A 89 0.50 -8.74 1.73
N ASN A 90 0.37 -10.05 1.92
CA ASN A 90 0.97 -11.04 1.02
C ASN A 90 0.37 -10.95 -0.40
N VAL A 91 -0.96 -10.83 -0.50
CA VAL A 91 -1.66 -10.73 -1.79
C VAL A 91 -1.31 -9.44 -2.52
N LEU A 92 -1.25 -8.31 -1.81
CA LEU A 92 -0.82 -7.05 -2.39
C LEU A 92 0.62 -7.15 -2.91
N PHE A 93 1.54 -7.67 -2.10
CA PHE A 93 2.93 -7.86 -2.51
C PHE A 93 3.04 -8.74 -3.78
N GLN A 94 2.37 -9.89 -3.79
CA GLN A 94 2.38 -10.77 -4.96
C GLN A 94 1.79 -10.08 -6.19
N THR A 95 0.70 -9.33 -6.04
CA THR A 95 0.08 -8.59 -7.15
C THR A 95 1.03 -7.55 -7.75
N LEU A 96 1.86 -6.91 -6.92
CA LEU A 96 2.86 -5.95 -7.38
C LEU A 96 4.00 -6.63 -8.13
N VAL A 97 4.47 -7.78 -7.63
CA VAL A 97 5.50 -8.60 -8.30
C VAL A 97 4.99 -9.08 -9.65
N ASP A 98 3.75 -9.57 -9.73
CA ASP A 98 3.15 -10.09 -10.96
C ASP A 98 2.91 -9.00 -12.03
N ARG A 99 2.80 -7.73 -11.59
CA ARG A 99 2.65 -6.57 -12.48
C ARG A 99 3.98 -5.91 -12.85
N ALA A 100 5.07 -6.31 -12.20
CA ALA A 100 6.37 -5.78 -12.53
C ALA A 100 6.71 -6.19 -13.97
N PRO A 101 7.15 -5.26 -14.83
CA PRO A 101 7.59 -5.64 -16.17
C PRO A 101 8.78 -6.60 -16.05
N ASP A 102 8.81 -7.63 -16.89
CA ASP A 102 10.00 -8.46 -17.09
C ASP A 102 11.14 -7.52 -17.55
N LEU A 103 12.05 -7.19 -16.64
CA LEU A 103 13.21 -6.34 -16.90
C LEU A 103 14.37 -7.13 -17.51
#